data_AF-A0A966FHT9-F1
#
_entry.id   AF-A0A966FHT9-F1
#
_cell.length_a   1.000
_cell.length_b   1.000
_cell.length_c   1.000
_cell.angle_alpha   90.00
_cell.angle_beta   90.00
_cell.angle_gamma   90.00
#
_symmetry.space_group_name_H-M   'P 1'
#
loop_
_entity.id
_entity.type
_entity.pdbx_description
1 polymer ?
#
loop_
_entity_poly.entity_id
_entity_poly.type
_entity_poly.pdbx_seq_one_letter_code
_entity_poly.pdbx_strand_id
1 'polypeptide(L)'
;MFRNLLHFCISEKKRTSFLISQDEAQQEMEAHEFILQLMDGKLIHIIEPDTSAASGRPGRYEAYTLDFSLFMEPRKRGIDIIEFWNFDEGGRRIGVRESPVYPLKNAKEAITNENDIIDTETLIDSIEGEK
;
A
#
# COMPACT_ATOMS: atom_id res chain seq x y z
N MET A 1 1.84 -12.29 -2.99
CA MET A 1 2.17 -11.08 -2.20
C MET A 1 1.72 -9.76 -2.86
N PHE A 2 2.28 -9.33 -4.00
CA PHE A 2 1.91 -8.04 -4.63
C PHE A 2 0.40 -7.86 -4.85
N ARG A 3 -0.27 -8.91 -5.34
CA ARG A 3 -1.73 -8.93 -5.53
C ARG A 3 -2.51 -8.72 -4.23
N ASN A 4 -2.02 -9.27 -3.13
CA ASN A 4 -2.64 -9.06 -1.82
C ASN A 4 -2.54 -7.59 -1.39
N LEU A 5 -1.37 -6.97 -1.58
CA LEU A 5 -1.20 -5.54 -1.33
C LEU A 5 -2.07 -4.67 -2.24
N LEU A 6 -2.15 -4.99 -3.53
CA LEU A 6 -3.03 -4.30 -4.48
C LEU A 6 -4.50 -4.42 -4.06
N HIS A 7 -4.96 -5.63 -3.73
CA HIS A 7 -6.32 -5.87 -3.27
C HIS A 7 -6.63 -5.06 -2.01
N PHE A 8 -5.71 -5.07 -1.04
CA PHE A 8 -5.83 -4.28 0.18
C PHE A 8 -5.98 -2.78 -0.13
N CYS A 9 -5.07 -2.20 -0.91
CA CYS A 9 -5.09 -0.77 -1.20
C CYS A 9 -6.31 -0.37 -2.03
N ILE A 10 -6.61 -1.11 -3.09
CA ILE A 10 -7.56 -0.71 -4.11
C ILE A 10 -8.97 -1.20 -3.82
N SER A 11 -9.15 -2.49 -3.53
CA SER A 11 -10.48 -3.08 -3.34
C SER A 11 -10.99 -2.86 -1.92
N GLU A 12 -10.16 -3.10 -0.91
CA GLU A 12 -10.61 -3.02 0.49
C GLU A 12 -10.60 -1.60 1.03
N LYS A 13 -9.48 -0.87 0.87
CA LYS A 13 -9.29 0.44 1.49
C LYS A 13 -9.57 1.61 0.56
N LYS A 14 -9.65 1.36 -0.75
CA LYS A 14 -9.87 2.36 -1.79
C LYS A 14 -8.95 3.57 -1.64
N ARG A 15 -7.66 3.33 -1.37
CA ARG A 15 -6.65 4.36 -1.15
C ARG A 15 -5.31 3.94 -1.76
N THR A 16 -4.62 4.88 -2.40
CA THR A 16 -3.35 4.59 -3.10
C THR A 16 -2.14 4.46 -2.17
N SER A 17 -2.23 5.03 -0.97
CA SER A 17 -1.18 4.98 0.05
C SER A 17 -1.50 4.01 1.18
N PHE A 18 -0.45 3.50 1.82
CA PHE A 18 -0.54 2.59 2.96
C PHE A 18 0.65 2.81 3.90
N LEU A 19 0.51 2.32 5.13
CA LEU A 19 1.54 2.33 6.16
C LEU A 19 2.00 0.90 6.48
N ILE A 20 3.28 0.72 6.75
CA ILE A 20 3.84 -0.49 7.37
C ILE A 20 4.42 -0.09 8.72
N SER A 21 4.10 -0.86 9.77
CA SER A 21 4.67 -0.63 11.09
C SER A 21 6.16 -0.97 11.08
N GLN A 22 7.01 -0.08 11.60
CA GLN A 22 8.45 -0.35 11.73
C GLN A 22 8.71 -1.52 12.69
N ASP A 23 7.86 -1.71 13.70
CA ASP A 23 7.96 -2.85 14.61
C ASP A 23 7.65 -4.17 13.88
N GLU A 24 6.62 -4.19 13.03
CA GLU A 24 6.30 -5.36 12.21
C GLU A 24 7.41 -5.63 11.18
N ALA A 25 7.97 -4.59 10.56
CA ALA A 25 9.08 -4.73 9.61
C ALA A 25 10.30 -5.42 10.24
N GLN A 26 10.58 -5.13 11.51
CA GLN A 26 11.66 -5.80 12.26
C GLN A 26 11.31 -7.24 12.65
N GLN A 27 10.04 -7.53 12.96
CA GLN A 27 9.60 -8.86 13.37
C GLN A 27 9.42 -9.82 12.20
N GLU A 28 9.00 -9.31 11.04
CA GLU A 28 8.66 -10.06 9.83
C GLU A 28 9.61 -9.70 8.68
N MET A 29 10.92 -9.80 8.93
CA MET A 29 11.97 -9.38 8.01
C MET A 29 11.81 -9.94 6.59
N GLU A 30 11.46 -11.22 6.46
CA GLU A 30 11.25 -11.86 5.15
C GLU A 30 10.12 -11.15 4.38
N ALA A 31 8.98 -10.89 5.02
CA ALA A 31 7.86 -10.18 4.39
C ALA A 31 8.22 -8.73 4.04
N HIS A 32 9.04 -8.08 4.88
CA HIS A 32 9.56 -6.73 4.61
C HIS A 32 10.55 -6.71 3.43
N GLU A 33 11.41 -7.71 3.29
CA GLU A 33 12.29 -7.85 2.12
C GLU A 33 11.48 -7.90 0.81
N PHE A 34 10.33 -8.58 0.80
CA PHE A 34 9.44 -8.54 -0.36
C PHE A 34 8.86 -7.14 -0.63
N ILE A 35 8.54 -6.35 0.39
CA ILE A 35 8.14 -4.94 0.21
C ILE A 35 9.27 -4.15 -0.47
N LEU A 36 10.52 -4.34 -0.04
CA LEU A 36 11.67 -3.70 -0.65
C LEU A 36 11.86 -4.16 -2.11
N GLN A 37 11.66 -5.44 -2.41
CA GLN A 37 11.69 -5.95 -3.79
C GLN A 37 10.59 -5.33 -4.66
N LEU A 38 9.39 -5.08 -4.13
CA LEU A 38 8.33 -4.37 -4.86
C LEU A 38 8.73 -2.91 -5.16
N MET A 39 9.43 -2.27 -4.24
CA MET A 39 9.97 -0.92 -4.43
C MET A 39 11.06 -0.90 -5.51
N ASP A 40 11.98 -1.85 -5.48
CA ASP A 40 13.01 -2.02 -6.53
C ASP A 40 12.37 -2.29 -7.90
N GLY A 41 11.30 -3.08 -7.91
CA GLY A 41 10.47 -3.35 -9.09
C GLY A 41 9.61 -2.17 -9.55
N LYS A 42 9.64 -1.02 -8.85
CA LYS A 42 8.86 0.19 -9.13
C LYS A 42 7.33 -0.04 -9.12
N LEU A 43 6.87 -1.01 -8.34
CA LEU A 43 5.44 -1.27 -8.13
C LEU A 43 4.87 -0.41 -7.00
N ILE A 44 5.73 0.01 -6.07
CA ILE A 44 5.42 0.92 -4.97
C ILE A 44 6.57 1.91 -4.77
N HIS A 45 6.29 3.01 -4.09
CA HIS A 45 7.27 4.05 -3.76
C HIS A 45 7.17 4.45 -2.30
N ILE A 46 8.31 4.66 -1.64
CA ILE A 46 8.35 5.22 -0.30
C ILE A 46 8.03 6.72 -0.34
N ILE A 47 7.07 7.16 0.47
CA ILE A 47 6.65 8.56 0.62
C ILE A 47 7.40 9.21 1.78
N GLU A 48 7.44 8.51 2.91
CA GLU A 48 8.06 8.96 4.15
C GLU A 48 8.59 7.73 4.89
N PRO A 49 9.90 7.65 5.17
CA PRO A 49 10.49 6.48 5.83
C PRO A 49 10.10 6.37 7.31
N ASP A 50 9.66 7.48 7.91
CA ASP A 50 9.44 7.53 9.35
C ASP A 50 8.36 8.55 9.72
N THR A 51 7.12 8.08 9.82
CA THR A 51 5.95 8.89 10.16
C THR A 51 5.20 8.32 11.37
N SER A 52 4.39 9.18 11.99
CA SER A 52 3.40 8.73 12.96
C SER A 52 2.07 8.56 12.25
N ALA A 53 1.30 7.54 12.60
CA ALA A 53 -0.06 7.45 12.12
C ALA A 53 -0.94 8.58 12.71
N ALA A 54 -2.10 8.80 12.09
CA ALA A 54 -3.12 9.69 12.63
C ALA A 54 -3.64 9.17 13.99
N SER A 55 -4.21 10.09 14.78
CA SER A 55 -4.58 9.90 16.19
C SER A 55 -5.18 8.52 16.50
N GLY A 56 -4.60 7.82 17.48
CA GLY A 56 -5.10 6.55 18.01
C GLY A 56 -4.31 5.30 17.63
N ARG A 57 -3.34 5.40 16.71
CA ARG A 57 -2.44 4.28 16.35
C ARG A 57 -1.03 4.53 16.91
N PRO A 58 -0.60 3.78 17.94
CA PRO A 58 0.75 3.94 18.51
C PRO A 58 1.81 3.37 17.55
N GLY A 59 3.01 3.94 17.59
CA GLY A 59 4.17 3.44 16.84
C GLY A 59 4.64 4.36 15.71
N ARG A 60 5.71 3.92 15.04
CA ARG A 60 6.31 4.56 13.87
C ARG A 60 6.06 3.71 12.64
N TYR A 61 5.91 4.38 11.51
CA TYR A 61 5.49 3.74 10.27
C TYR A 61 6.33 4.22 9.09
N GLU A 62 6.58 3.31 8.17
CA GLU A 62 7.01 3.62 6.82
C GLU A 62 5.74 3.85 5.97
N ALA A 63 5.70 4.97 5.26
CA ALA A 63 4.59 5.30 4.37
C ALA A 63 4.95 5.04 2.91
N TYR A 64 4.07 4.36 2.19
CA TYR A 64 4.24 3.99 0.80
C TYR A 64 3.03 4.38 -0.05
N THR A 65 3.25 4.54 -1.35
CA THR A 65 2.19 4.63 -2.37
C THR A 65 2.36 3.53 -3.40
N LEU A 66 1.25 3.07 -3.97
CA LEU A 66 1.28 2.31 -5.23
C LEU A 66 1.82 3.19 -6.36
N ASP A 67 2.49 2.56 -7.34
CA ASP A 67 2.90 3.24 -8.56
C ASP A 67 1.70 3.66 -9.42
N PHE A 68 1.73 4.90 -9.93
CA PHE A 68 0.63 5.49 -10.70
C PHE A 68 0.27 4.71 -11.96
N SER A 69 1.23 4.04 -12.61
CA SER A 69 0.97 3.23 -13.80
C SER A 69 0.00 2.06 -13.52
N LEU A 70 -0.19 1.68 -12.25
CA LEU A 70 -1.07 0.59 -11.85
C LEU A 70 -2.56 0.98 -11.77
N PHE A 71 -2.90 2.27 -11.79
CA PHE A 71 -4.28 2.72 -11.57
C PHE A 71 -4.70 3.99 -12.34
N MET A 72 -3.85 4.51 -13.23
CA MET A 72 -4.13 5.73 -13.98
C MET A 72 -5.01 5.54 -15.23
N GLU A 73 -5.04 4.36 -15.84
CA GLU A 73 -5.91 4.08 -16.99
C GLU A 73 -6.52 2.68 -16.94
N PRO A 74 -7.87 2.56 -16.98
CA PRO A 74 -8.86 3.62 -16.80
C PRO A 74 -8.74 4.21 -15.38
N ARG A 75 -8.91 5.53 -15.23
CA ARG A 75 -8.93 6.18 -13.90
C ARG A 75 -9.97 5.52 -13.02
N LYS A 76 -9.51 4.76 -12.03
CA LYS A 76 -10.38 4.04 -11.10
C LYS A 76 -11.21 5.04 -10.31
N ARG A 77 -12.53 4.97 -10.46
CA ARG A 77 -13.48 5.82 -9.72
C ARG A 77 -13.62 5.29 -8.29
N GLY A 78 -13.78 6.20 -7.33
CA GLY A 78 -14.00 5.82 -5.93
C GLY A 78 -12.75 5.40 -5.17
N ILE A 79 -11.56 5.63 -5.72
CA ILE A 79 -10.28 5.50 -5.01
C ILE A 79 -9.81 6.88 -4.58
N ASP A 80 -9.41 7.00 -3.32
CA ASP A 80 -8.75 8.17 -2.77
C ASP A 80 -7.27 8.17 -3.17
N ILE A 81 -6.93 9.08 -4.08
CA ILE A 81 -5.54 9.28 -4.54
C ILE A 81 -4.88 10.25 -3.56
N ILE A 82 -3.91 9.74 -2.80
CA ILE A 82 -3.17 10.59 -1.87
C ILE A 82 -2.11 11.39 -2.62
N GLU A 83 -2.40 12.68 -2.79
CA GLU A 83 -1.51 13.69 -3.34
C GLU A 83 -0.41 14.05 -2.34
N PHE A 84 0.50 13.11 -2.09
CA PHE A 84 1.53 13.24 -1.07
C PHE A 84 2.51 14.41 -1.30
N TRP A 85 2.49 15.06 -2.46
CA TRP A 85 3.21 16.32 -2.74
C TRP A 85 2.56 17.56 -2.12
N ASN A 86 1.34 17.46 -1.58
CA ASN A 86 0.69 18.55 -0.86
C ASN A 86 1.02 18.49 0.63
N PHE A 87 1.18 19.66 1.24
CA PHE A 87 1.55 19.81 2.65
C PHE A 87 0.53 20.69 3.40
N ASP A 88 0.30 20.39 4.67
CA ASP A 88 -0.48 21.24 5.57
C ASP A 88 0.33 22.46 6.06
N GLU A 89 -0.31 23.36 6.80
CA GLU A 89 0.34 24.55 7.37
C GLU A 89 1.52 24.22 8.31
N GLY A 90 1.53 22.99 8.85
CA GLY A 90 2.60 22.46 9.69
C GLY A 90 3.71 21.73 8.93
N GLY A 91 3.70 21.77 7.59
CA GLY A 91 4.69 21.12 6.74
C GLY A 91 4.55 19.60 6.66
N ARG A 92 3.40 19.03 7.05
CA ARG A 92 3.14 17.59 7.02
C ARG A 92 2.43 17.22 5.72
N ARG A 93 2.77 16.07 5.14
CA ARG A 93 2.09 15.59 3.93
C ARG A 93 0.62 15.29 4.22
N ILE A 94 -0.28 15.86 3.43
CA ILE A 94 -1.72 15.71 3.62
C ILE A 94 -2.13 14.27 3.27
N GLY A 95 -2.90 13.63 4.15
CA GLY A 95 -3.46 12.30 3.90
C GLY A 95 -2.47 11.14 4.07
N VAL A 96 -1.19 11.37 4.38
CA VAL A 96 -0.24 10.26 4.52
C VAL A 96 -0.48 9.52 5.85
N ARG A 97 -0.67 10.24 6.95
CA ARG A 97 -0.79 9.67 8.30
C ARG A 97 -2.09 8.91 8.52
N GLU A 98 -3.13 9.25 7.77
CA GLU A 98 -4.44 8.62 7.78
C GLU A 98 -4.49 7.34 6.95
N SER A 99 -3.42 7.04 6.19
CA SER A 99 -3.33 5.86 5.35
C SER A 99 -3.58 4.58 6.15
N PRO A 100 -4.22 3.56 5.55
CA PRO A 100 -4.46 2.28 6.19
C PRO A 100 -3.13 1.58 6.49
N VAL A 101 -3.09 0.84 7.60
CA VAL A 101 -1.92 0.03 7.96
C VAL A 101 -2.05 -1.33 7.29
N TYR A 102 -1.09 -1.68 6.44
CA TYR A 102 -1.00 -2.99 5.82
C TYR A 102 -0.24 -3.95 6.76
N PRO A 103 -0.89 -5.00 7.28
CA PRO A 103 -0.23 -5.96 8.18
C PRO A 103 0.74 -6.85 7.41
N LEU A 104 2.01 -6.92 7.81
CA LEU A 104 3.01 -7.76 7.12
C LEU A 104 2.71 -9.26 7.23
N LYS A 105 1.92 -9.67 8.22
CA LYS A 105 1.38 -11.04 8.29
C LYS A 105 0.59 -11.43 7.03
N ASN A 106 -0.15 -10.49 6.42
CA ASN A 106 -0.89 -10.76 5.19
C ASN A 106 0.07 -10.99 4.01
N ALA A 107 1.18 -10.23 3.95
CA ALA A 107 2.22 -10.47 2.96
C ALA A 107 2.84 -11.85 3.15
N LYS A 108 3.20 -12.23 4.38
CA LYS A 108 3.75 -13.53 4.73
C LYS A 108 2.83 -14.68 4.29
N GLU A 109 1.56 -14.61 4.64
CA GLU A 109 0.56 -15.62 4.23
C GLU A 109 0.44 -15.70 2.70
N ALA A 110 0.48 -14.56 2.01
CA ALA A 110 0.42 -14.49 0.55
C ALA A 110 1.74 -14.84 -0.17
N ILE A 111 2.84 -15.03 0.56
CA ILE A 111 4.10 -15.58 0.03
C ILE A 111 4.06 -17.11 0.15
N THR A 112 3.56 -17.61 1.29
CA THR A 112 3.51 -19.06 1.57
C THR A 112 2.39 -19.80 0.84
N ASN A 113 1.33 -19.11 0.43
CA ASN A 113 0.23 -19.71 -0.30
C ASN A 113 0.51 -19.69 -1.81
N GLU A 114 0.76 -20.88 -2.38
CA GLU A 114 0.96 -21.07 -3.84
C GLU A 114 -0.35 -21.03 -4.65
N ASN A 115 -1.51 -21.02 -4.00
CA ASN A 115 -2.82 -21.01 -4.65
C ASN A 115 -3.28 -19.60 -5.04
N ASP A 116 -2.52 -18.93 -5.90
CA ASP A 116 -2.93 -17.65 -6.49
C ASP A 116 -3.67 -17.93 -7.82
N ILE A 117 -4.98 -18.23 -7.72
CA ILE A 117 -5.80 -18.65 -8.88
C ILE A 117 -6.06 -17.49 -9.85
N ILE A 118 -5.93 -16.23 -9.39
CA ILE A 118 -6.28 -15.03 -10.14
C ILE A 118 -5.00 -14.29 -10.49
N ASP A 119 -4.71 -14.13 -11.79
CA ASP A 119 -3.55 -13.38 -12.26
C ASP A 119 -3.67 -11.86 -12.00
N THR A 120 -2.54 -11.14 -12.10
CA THR A 120 -2.48 -9.71 -11.76
C THR A 120 -3.36 -8.90 -12.71
N GLU A 121 -3.41 -9.29 -13.98
CA GLU A 121 -4.23 -8.66 -15.01
C GLU A 121 -5.71 -8.85 -14.67
N THR A 122 -6.13 -10.06 -14.34
CA THR A 122 -7.51 -10.39 -13.93
C THR A 122 -7.92 -9.64 -12.66
N LEU A 123 -7.02 -9.49 -11.69
CA LEU A 123 -7.29 -8.68 -10.49
C LEU A 123 -7.50 -7.21 -10.88
N ILE A 124 -6.64 -6.65 -11.73
CA ILE A 124 -6.75 -5.27 -12.20
C ILE A 124 -8.06 -5.08 -12.99
N ASP A 125 -8.37 -5.99 -13.91
CA ASP A 125 -9.59 -5.98 -14.73
C ASP A 125 -10.86 -6.10 -13.89
N SER A 126 -10.85 -6.95 -12.85
CA SER A 126 -12.00 -7.09 -11.94
C SER A 126 -12.31 -5.78 -11.19
N ILE A 127 -11.27 -5.01 -10.87
CA ILE A 127 -11.40 -3.69 -10.26
C ILE A 127 -11.95 -2.67 -11.28
N GLU A 128 -11.64 -2.82 -12.56
CA GLU A 128 -12.16 -1.95 -13.64
C GLU A 128 -13.61 -2.27 -14.02
N GLY A 129 -14.06 -3.51 -13.77
CA GLY A 129 -15.37 -4.03 -14.14
C GLY A 129 -16.52 -3.75 -13.17
N GLU A 130 -16.26 -3.30 -11.94
CA GLU A 130 -17.31 -2.91 -10.99
C GLU A 130 -17.98 -1.58 -11.42
N LYS A 131 -19.00 -1.70 -12.28
CA LYS A 131 -19.91 -0.63 -12.71
C LYS A 131 -21.10 -0.45 -11.79
#